data_AF-M1CEF3-F1
#
_entry.id   AF-M1CEF3-F1
#
_cell.length_a   1.000
_cell.length_b   1.000
_cell.length_c   1.000
_cell.angle_alpha   90.00
_cell.angle_beta   90.00
_cell.angle_gamma   90.00
#
_symmetry.space_group_name_H-M   'P 1'
#
loop_
_entity.id
_entity.type
_entity.pdbx_description
1 polymer ?
#
loop_
_entity_poly.entity_id
_entity_poly.type
_entity_poly.pdbx_seq_one_letter_code
_entity_poly.pdbx_strand_id
1 'polypeptide(L)'
;MEQVTVDDGESGGDRHTSIFVLGRQLFVAMLMLDTWQYFMHRYMHQNKFLYKHIHAQHHRLIVPYAFGALYNHPLEGLFLDTIGGALAFLVSGISPRTSIFFFSFATIKTVDDHCVLWLPGNLFHIFFKNIRLP
;
A
#
# COMPACT_ATOMS: atom_id res chain seq x y z
N MET A 1 -42.46 -32.89 -6.41
CA MET A 1 -41.54 -32.32 -5.40
C MET A 1 -40.20 -32.19 -6.07
N GLU A 2 -39.72 -30.95 -6.18
CA GLU A 2 -38.59 -30.46 -6.96
C GLU A 2 -37.30 -31.29 -6.76
N GLN A 3 -36.67 -31.76 -7.84
CA GLN A 3 -35.25 -32.11 -7.79
C GLN A 3 -34.45 -30.81 -7.93
N VAL A 4 -33.91 -30.32 -6.81
CA VAL A 4 -32.90 -29.26 -6.79
C VAL A 4 -31.66 -29.81 -7.49
N THR A 5 -31.43 -29.39 -8.72
CA THR A 5 -30.16 -29.57 -9.41
C THR A 5 -29.18 -28.59 -8.79
N VAL A 6 -28.24 -29.14 -8.01
CA VAL A 6 -27.09 -28.38 -7.54
C VAL A 6 -26.22 -28.10 -8.77
N ASP A 7 -26.24 -26.85 -9.23
CA ASP A 7 -25.31 -26.33 -10.23
C ASP A 7 -23.95 -26.14 -9.55
N ASP A 8 -23.20 -27.25 -9.39
CA ASP A 8 -21.79 -27.21 -9.00
C ASP A 8 -20.94 -26.83 -10.23
N GLY A 9 -21.20 -25.61 -10.72
CA GLY A 9 -20.45 -24.93 -11.76
C GLY A 9 -19.20 -24.20 -11.24
N GLU A 10 -18.57 -24.65 -10.15
CA GLU A 10 -17.22 -24.19 -9.81
C GLU A 10 -16.19 -24.96 -10.66
N SER A 11 -16.04 -24.48 -11.90
CA SER A 11 -14.88 -24.79 -12.72
C SER A 11 -13.62 -24.24 -12.03
N GLY A 12 -13.05 -25.07 -11.15
CA GLY A 12 -11.69 -24.97 -10.64
C GLY A 12 -10.68 -25.12 -11.78
N GLY A 13 -10.64 -24.12 -12.67
CA GLY A 13 -9.57 -23.98 -13.63
C GLY A 13 -8.36 -23.41 -12.90
N ASP A 14 -7.41 -24.28 -12.57
CA ASP A 14 -6.04 -23.90 -12.21
C ASP A 14 -5.46 -23.02 -13.32
N ARG A 15 -5.65 -21.71 -13.21
CA ARG A 15 -5.03 -20.73 -14.10
C ARG A 15 -3.56 -20.71 -13.75
N HIS A 16 -2.75 -21.42 -14.52
CA HIS A 16 -1.31 -21.27 -14.54
C HIS A 16 -0.99 -19.81 -14.92
N THR A 17 -0.99 -18.93 -13.92
CA THR A 17 -0.79 -17.51 -14.13
C THR A 17 0.69 -17.33 -14.42
N SER A 18 1.01 -16.92 -15.64
CA SER A 18 2.40 -16.73 -16.06
C SER A 18 3.13 -15.82 -15.07
N ILE A 19 4.34 -16.19 -14.67
CA ILE A 19 5.17 -15.43 -13.73
C ILE A 19 5.38 -13.98 -14.21
N PHE A 20 5.37 -13.75 -15.52
CA PHE A 20 5.44 -12.42 -16.12
C PHE A 20 4.18 -11.59 -15.87
N VAL A 21 3.00 -12.22 -15.89
CA VAL A 21 1.73 -11.55 -15.57
C VAL A 21 1.70 -11.19 -14.09
N LEU A 22 2.07 -12.13 -13.22
CA LEU A 22 2.18 -11.88 -11.78
C LEU A 22 3.18 -10.77 -11.47
N GLY A 23 4.37 -10.81 -12.08
CA GLY A 23 5.40 -9.79 -11.92
C GLY A 23 4.92 -8.42 -12.38
N ARG A 24 4.25 -8.32 -13.53
CA ARG A 24 3.65 -7.07 -14.03
C ARG A 24 2.59 -6.54 -13.08
N GLN A 25 1.69 -7.41 -12.58
CA GLN A 25 0.62 -6.98 -11.68
C GLN A 25 1.18 -6.48 -10.35
N LEU A 26 2.14 -7.18 -9.75
CA LEU A 26 2.82 -6.73 -8.53
C LEU A 26 3.56 -5.40 -8.77
N PHE A 27 4.24 -5.25 -9.90
CA PHE A 27 4.91 -4.00 -10.25
C PHE A 27 3.94 -2.82 -10.37
N VAL A 28 2.80 -3.02 -11.05
CA VAL A 28 1.76 -1.99 -11.16
C VAL A 28 1.14 -1.67 -9.80
N ALA A 29 0.89 -2.68 -8.96
CA ALA A 29 0.37 -2.50 -7.61
C ALA A 29 1.32 -1.65 -6.75
N MET A 30 2.62 -1.97 -6.80
CA MET A 30 3.68 -1.23 -6.09
C MET A 30 3.76 0.22 -6.57
N LEU A 31 3.81 0.45 -7.89
CA LEU A 31 3.84 1.79 -8.45
C LEU A 31 2.61 2.61 -8.05
N MET A 32 1.43 2.00 -8.08
CA MET A 32 0.18 2.68 -7.71
C MET A 32 0.19 3.06 -6.22
N LEU A 33 0.58 2.13 -5.35
CA LEU A 33 0.64 2.36 -3.90
C LEU A 33 1.65 3.45 -3.55
N ASP A 34 2.87 3.36 -4.07
CA ASP A 34 3.93 4.34 -3.80
C ASP A 34 3.54 5.74 -4.32
N THR A 35 2.95 5.80 -5.52
CA THR A 35 2.48 7.06 -6.11
C THR A 35 1.39 7.68 -5.23
N TRP A 36 0.41 6.88 -4.80
CA TRP A 36 -0.67 7.35 -3.93
C TRP A 36 -0.15 7.86 -2.59
N GLN A 37 0.66 7.05 -1.90
CA GLN A 37 1.23 7.41 -0.60
C GLN A 37 2.06 8.69 -0.71
N TYR A 38 2.90 8.83 -1.73
CA TYR A 38 3.71 10.03 -1.94
C TYR A 38 2.86 11.29 -2.09
N PHE A 39 1.90 11.30 -3.03
CA PHE A 39 1.11 12.50 -3.31
C PHE A 39 0.20 12.87 -2.15
N MET A 40 -0.43 11.89 -1.51
CA MET A 40 -1.36 12.15 -0.42
C MET A 40 -0.63 12.61 0.85
N HIS A 41 0.53 12.03 1.15
CA HIS A 41 1.39 12.50 2.23
C HIS A 41 1.90 13.94 1.96
N ARG A 42 2.39 14.20 0.74
CA ARG A 42 2.78 15.55 0.29
C ARG A 42 1.63 16.55 0.45
N TYR A 43 0.43 16.17 0.05
CA TYR A 43 -0.76 17.01 0.13
C TYR A 43 -1.11 17.34 1.59
N MET A 44 -1.03 16.37 2.50
CA MET A 44 -1.25 16.60 3.93
C MET A 44 -0.22 17.55 4.55
N HIS A 45 1.03 17.50 4.12
CA HIS A 45 2.06 18.46 4.53
C HIS A 45 1.84 19.87 3.95
N GLN A 46 1.37 19.98 2.70
CA GLN A 46 1.16 21.28 2.06
C GLN A 46 -0.10 22.00 2.56
N ASN A 47 -1.14 21.26 2.89
CA ASN A 47 -2.39 21.82 3.41
C ASN A 47 -2.29 22.04 4.92
N LYS A 48 -2.22 23.31 5.35
CA LYS A 48 -2.11 23.69 6.78
C LYS A 48 -3.19 23.10 7.67
N PHE A 49 -4.41 22.91 7.16
CA PHE A 49 -5.51 22.32 7.92
C PHE A 49 -5.27 20.84 8.17
N LEU A 50 -4.92 20.08 7.11
CA LEU A 50 -4.66 18.64 7.20
C LEU A 50 -3.41 18.36 8.02
N TYR A 51 -2.37 19.16 7.84
CA TYR A 51 -1.16 19.08 8.66
C TYR A 51 -1.52 19.23 10.14
N LYS A 52 -2.14 20.35 10.53
CA LYS A 52 -2.38 20.66 11.95
C LYS A 52 -3.31 19.67 12.67
N HIS A 53 -4.33 19.15 11.98
CA HIS A 53 -5.40 18.37 12.63
C HIS A 53 -5.31 16.87 12.42
N ILE A 54 -4.60 16.41 11.38
CA ILE A 54 -4.52 14.99 11.04
C ILE A 54 -3.06 14.55 11.13
N HIS A 55 -2.20 15.12 10.28
CA HIS A 55 -0.86 14.59 10.07
C HIS A 55 0.16 14.99 11.14
N ALA A 56 -0.09 16.06 11.90
CA ALA A 56 0.77 16.47 13.02
C ALA A 56 0.82 15.42 14.15
N GLN A 57 -0.21 14.57 14.28
CA GLN A 57 -0.17 13.44 15.21
C GLN A 57 0.91 12.43 14.81
N HIS A 58 0.99 12.11 13.51
CA HIS A 58 1.99 11.19 12.97
C HIS A 58 3.41 11.72 13.23
N HIS A 59 3.65 13.01 13.01
CA HIS A 59 4.93 13.69 13.28
C HIS A 59 5.24 13.95 14.76
N ARG A 60 4.36 13.57 15.69
CA ARG A 60 4.65 13.67 17.13
C ARG A 60 5.70 12.66 17.57
N LEU A 61 5.86 11.56 16.84
CA LEU A 61 6.91 10.58 17.07
C LEU A 61 8.21 11.02 16.40
N ILE A 62 9.13 11.57 17.20
CA ILE A 62 10.42 12.10 16.73
C ILE A 62 11.49 11.01 16.66
N VAL A 63 11.23 9.85 17.27
CA VAL A 63 12.17 8.73 17.34
C VAL A 63 11.82 7.74 16.22
N PRO A 64 12.79 7.29 15.39
CA PRO A 64 12.54 6.31 14.33
C PRO A 64 12.15 4.98 14.96
N TYR A 65 10.83 4.78 15.08
CA TYR A 65 10.22 3.61 15.66
C TYR A 65 9.49 2.87 14.55
N ALA A 66 9.87 1.61 14.34
CA ALA A 66 9.36 0.76 13.26
C ALA A 66 7.82 0.71 13.19
N PHE A 67 7.14 0.68 14.34
CA PHE A 67 5.67 0.71 14.38
C PHE A 67 5.08 2.12 14.41
N GLY A 68 5.92 3.17 14.47
CA GLY A 68 5.51 4.57 14.42
C GLY A 68 4.83 4.94 13.10
N ALA A 69 5.08 4.19 12.03
CA ALA A 69 4.34 4.30 10.77
C ALA A 69 2.82 4.22 10.94
N LEU A 70 2.37 3.38 11.87
CA LEU A 70 0.95 3.14 12.16
C LEU A 70 0.42 4.04 13.28
N TYR A 71 1.26 4.89 13.88
CA TYR A 71 0.83 5.92 14.81
C TYR A 71 0.33 7.15 14.05
N ASN A 72 -0.58 6.92 13.11
CA ASN A 72 -1.22 7.97 12.35
C ASN A 72 -2.63 8.26 12.90
N HIS A 73 -3.19 9.41 12.54
CA HIS A 73 -4.58 9.68 12.87
C HIS A 73 -5.47 8.65 12.14
N PRO A 74 -6.59 8.13 12.70
CA PRO A 74 -7.38 7.09 12.03
C PRO A 74 -7.82 7.46 10.60
N LEU A 75 -8.12 8.74 10.36
CA LEU A 75 -8.41 9.24 9.01
C LEU A 75 -7.20 9.17 8.07
N GLU A 76 -6.01 9.41 8.58
CA GLU A 76 -4.78 9.28 7.80
C GLU A 76 -4.55 7.83 7.38
N GLY A 77 -4.70 6.86 8.29
CA GLY A 77 -4.63 5.44 7.94
C GLY A 77 -5.74 5.01 6.97
N LEU A 78 -6.93 5.60 7.06
CA LEU A 78 -7.99 5.36 6.08
C LEU A 78 -7.61 5.88 4.69
N PHE A 79 -7.14 7.12 4.59
CA PHE A 79 -6.84 7.77 3.31
C PHE A 79 -5.54 7.27 2.66
N LEU A 80 -4.49 7.06 3.45
CA LEU A 80 -3.20 6.58 2.95
C LEU A 80 -3.20 5.07 2.76
N ASP A 81 -3.53 4.32 3.80
CA ASP A 81 -3.30 2.87 3.81
C ASP A 81 -4.48 2.11 3.19
N THR A 82 -5.70 2.42 3.63
CA THR A 82 -6.89 1.67 3.18
C THR A 82 -7.26 2.01 1.74
N ILE A 83 -7.41 3.30 1.42
CA ILE A 83 -7.75 3.72 0.05
C ILE A 83 -6.57 3.47 -0.90
N GLY A 84 -5.33 3.75 -0.49
CA GLY A 84 -4.15 3.46 -1.30
C GLY A 84 -4.01 1.97 -1.61
N GLY A 85 -4.16 1.12 -0.61
CA GLY A 85 -4.13 -0.33 -0.76
C GLY A 85 -5.28 -0.86 -1.64
N ALA A 86 -6.50 -0.34 -1.45
CA ALA A 86 -7.64 -0.71 -2.29
C ALA A 86 -7.43 -0.30 -3.75
N LEU A 87 -6.93 0.91 -4.00
CA LEU A 87 -6.61 1.37 -5.35
C LEU A 87 -5.51 0.51 -5.99
N ALA A 88 -4.45 0.18 -5.25
CA ALA A 88 -3.39 -0.70 -5.74
C ALA A 88 -3.93 -2.10 -6.09
N PHE A 89 -4.80 -2.68 -5.25
CA PHE A 89 -5.45 -3.96 -5.51
C PHE A 89 -6.35 -3.92 -6.77
N LEU A 90 -7.21 -2.91 -6.88
CA LEU A 90 -8.18 -2.78 -7.97
C LEU A 90 -7.49 -2.47 -9.31
N VAL A 91 -6.53 -1.54 -9.33
CA VAL A 91 -5.84 -1.11 -10.55
C VAL A 91 -4.93 -2.20 -11.10
N SER A 92 -4.25 -2.96 -10.23
CA SER A 92 -3.37 -4.04 -10.67
C SER A 92 -4.12 -5.31 -11.08
N GLY A 93 -5.37 -5.48 -10.63
CA GLY A 93 -6.18 -6.67 -10.87
C GLY A 93 -5.56 -7.94 -10.30
N ILE A 94 -4.79 -7.83 -9.20
CA ILE A 94 -4.20 -8.98 -8.52
C ILE A 94 -5.28 -9.87 -7.90
N SER A 95 -5.06 -11.18 -7.91
CA SER A 95 -5.96 -12.12 -7.23
C SER A 95 -5.89 -11.95 -5.70
N PRO A 96 -6.92 -12.36 -4.93
CA PRO A 96 -6.85 -12.37 -3.47
C PRO A 96 -5.68 -13.17 -2.90
N ARG A 97 -5.23 -14.23 -3.58
CA ARG A 97 -4.05 -15.01 -3.14
C ARG A 97 -2.75 -14.22 -3.34
N THR A 98 -2.62 -13.54 -4.50
CA THR A 98 -1.47 -12.68 -4.80
C THR A 98 -1.45 -11.43 -3.91
N SER A 99 -2.62 -10.91 -3.53
CA SER A 99 -2.72 -9.72 -2.69
C SER A 99 -2.19 -9.96 -1.27
N ILE A 100 -2.27 -11.18 -0.74
CA ILE A 100 -1.66 -11.52 0.55
C ILE A 100 -0.16 -11.25 0.53
N PHE A 101 0.54 -11.69 -0.52
CA PHE A 101 1.97 -11.43 -0.69
C PHE A 101 2.25 -9.95 -0.89
N PHE A 102 1.45 -9.27 -1.72
CA PHE A 102 1.58 -7.84 -1.95
C PHE A 102 1.42 -7.02 -0.67
N PHE A 103 0.34 -7.22 0.09
CA PHE A 103 0.08 -6.48 1.33
C PHE A 103 1.09 -6.81 2.44
N SER A 104 1.58 -8.06 2.49
CA SER A 104 2.68 -8.43 3.38
C SER A 104 3.95 -7.65 3.03
N PHE A 105 4.32 -7.59 1.75
CA PHE A 105 5.48 -6.82 1.29
C PHE A 105 5.29 -5.32 1.52
N ALA A 106 4.11 -4.77 1.25
CA ALA A 106 3.78 -3.38 1.51
C ALA A 106 3.89 -3.03 3.00
N THR A 107 3.47 -3.93 3.89
CA THR A 107 3.60 -3.73 5.34
C THR A 107 5.07 -3.72 5.76
N ILE A 108 5.87 -4.66 5.25
CA ILE A 108 7.33 -4.69 5.48
C ILE A 108 7.96 -3.39 4.99
N LYS A 109 7.59 -2.91 3.80
CA LYS A 109 8.07 -1.64 3.24
C LYS A 109 7.70 -0.46 4.13
N THR A 110 6.45 -0.37 4.59
CA THR A 110 6.00 0.72 5.47
C THR A 110 6.79 0.74 6.77
N VAL A 111 7.04 -0.42 7.37
CA VAL A 111 7.87 -0.55 8.57
C VAL A 111 9.31 -0.12 8.27
N ASP A 112 9.87 -0.58 7.14
CA ASP A 112 11.22 -0.24 6.67
C ASP A 112 11.40 1.26 6.45
N ASP A 113 10.44 1.94 5.82
CA ASP A 113 10.52 3.39 5.57
C ASP A 113 10.57 4.22 6.88
N HIS A 114 10.15 3.63 8.02
CA HIS A 114 10.08 4.28 9.34
C HIS A 114 11.13 3.79 10.35
N CYS A 115 11.77 2.65 10.10
CA CYS A 115 13.02 2.31 10.75
C CYS A 115 14.18 2.76 9.85
N VAL A 116 15.37 2.99 10.39
CA VAL A 116 16.52 3.39 9.54
C VAL A 116 17.09 2.16 8.82
N LEU A 117 16.26 1.19 8.44
CA LEU A 117 16.67 0.15 7.52
C LEU A 117 16.49 0.70 6.10
N TRP A 118 17.52 0.53 5.30
CA TRP A 118 17.55 0.98 3.91
C TRP A 118 17.19 -0.24 3.04
N LEU A 119 15.93 -0.45 2.68
CA LEU A 119 15.64 -1.41 1.60
C LEU A 119 16.13 -0.84 0.25
N PRO A 120 17.05 -1.54 -0.44
CA PRO A 120 17.46 -1.15 -1.79
C PRO A 120 16.31 -1.45 -2.75
N GLY A 121 15.69 -0.42 -3.32
CA GLY A 121 14.66 -0.59 -4.34
C GLY A 121 13.52 0.44 -4.35
N ASN A 122 13.45 1.34 -3.37
CA ASN A 122 12.49 2.44 -3.45
C ASN A 122 12.94 3.40 -4.59
N LEU A 123 12.37 3.24 -5.78
CA LEU A 123 12.68 4.06 -6.97
C LEU A 123 12.54 5.55 -6.63
N PHE A 124 11.59 5.90 -5.77
CA PHE A 124 11.41 7.28 -5.32
C PHE A 124 12.55 7.77 -4.43
N HIS A 125 13.22 6.92 -3.65
CA HIS A 125 14.44 7.35 -2.93
C HIS A 125 15.60 7.67 -3.88
N ILE A 126 15.70 6.95 -5.00
CA ILE A 126 16.76 7.17 -6.01
C ILE A 126 16.47 8.44 -6.82
N PHE A 127 15.23 8.65 -7.25
CA PHE A 127 14.84 9.82 -8.06
C PHE A 127 14.55 11.08 -7.23
N PHE A 128 14.07 10.95 -5.99
CA PHE A 128 13.60 12.07 -5.16
C PHE A 128 14.35 12.16 -3.82
N LYS A 129 15.69 12.07 -3.88
CA LYS A 129 16.62 12.19 -2.74
C LYS A 129 16.47 13.47 -1.89
N ASN A 130 15.77 14.49 -2.40
CA ASN A 130 15.65 15.84 -1.81
C ASN A 130 14.32 16.17 -1.12
N ILE A 131 13.37 15.22 -0.99
CA ILE A 131 11.97 15.54 -0.60
C ILE A 131 11.61 15.05 0.82
N ARG A 132 12.61 14.75 1.65
CA ARG A 132 12.39 14.54 3.10
C ARG A 132 12.09 15.88 3.76
N LEU A 133 10.83 16.31 3.72
CA LEU A 133 10.34 17.28 4.69
C LEU A 133 10.27 16.54 6.03
N PRO A 134 10.94 17.06 7.07
CA PRO A 134 10.77 16.55 8.43
C PRO A 134 9.34 16.80 8.93
#